data_AF-A0A915PJ05-F1
#
_entry.id   AF-A0A915PJ05-F1
#
_cell.length_a   1.000
_cell.length_b   1.000
_cell.length_c   1.000
_cell.angle_alpha   90.00
_cell.angle_beta   90.00
_cell.angle_gamma   90.00
#
_symmetry.space_group_name_H-M   'P 1'
#
loop_
_entity.id
_entity.type
_entity.pdbx_description
1 polymer ?
#
loop_
_entity_poly.entity_id
_entity_poly.type
_entity_poly.pdbx_seq_one_letter_code
_entity_poly.pdbx_strand_id
1 'polypeptide(L)'
;MLRTSECKYRCLYKSDELNFKTSKWTEMKKNEIYRENCDFIETHCRKENKTTFRYIHVQVIKSTEKHFQKEDELHPSVFLLLFDSTSVSSAIRSIVETNEVLRRHYDATTFYYHNKVGINSRPNAYAIFSGLFANYVLSNFEGTRISELDKHLFPDKFQSEYPDSCKKGVRVNETITYDFVKQNYASIIVEDWIGAFNWPNCIGYSDPPTDHYGRLEQYLPGSNCLKLAER
;
A
#
# COMPACT_ATOMS: atom_id res chain seq x y z
N MET A 1 -9.28 -11.03 -29.11
CA MET A 1 -7.98 -10.68 -29.75
C MET A 1 -8.18 -10.48 -31.25
N LEU A 2 -7.77 -9.33 -31.79
CA LEU A 2 -7.73 -9.02 -33.22
C LEU A 2 -6.72 -9.93 -33.95
N ARG A 3 -6.97 -10.26 -35.22
CA ARG A 3 -6.27 -11.30 -36.01
C ARG A 3 -4.76 -11.09 -36.26
N THR A 4 -4.16 -9.95 -35.88
CA THR A 4 -2.77 -9.59 -36.26
C THR A 4 -1.96 -8.98 -35.11
N SER A 5 -2.38 -9.19 -33.85
CA SER A 5 -1.68 -8.62 -32.69
C SER A 5 -0.79 -9.67 -32.03
N GLU A 6 0.50 -9.38 -31.93
CA GLU A 6 1.45 -10.16 -31.14
C GLU A 6 1.30 -9.74 -29.68
N CYS A 7 0.88 -10.67 -28.83
CA CYS A 7 0.67 -10.45 -27.41
C CYS A 7 1.70 -11.23 -26.60
N LYS A 8 2.18 -10.63 -25.53
CA LYS A 8 3.09 -11.25 -24.58
C LYS A 8 2.72 -10.85 -23.16
N TYR A 9 3.12 -11.65 -22.19
CA TYR A 9 2.93 -11.35 -20.77
C TYR A 9 4.18 -11.65 -19.94
N ARG A 10 4.25 -11.11 -18.73
CA ARG A 10 5.28 -11.41 -17.74
C ARG A 10 4.78 -11.14 -16.32
N CYS A 11 5.38 -11.81 -15.34
CA CYS A 11 5.17 -11.53 -13.93
C CYS A 11 6.00 -10.33 -13.46
N LEU A 12 5.41 -9.54 -12.57
CA LEU A 12 6.07 -8.47 -11.82
C LEU A 12 6.13 -8.86 -10.34
N TYR A 13 7.32 -8.81 -9.76
CA TYR A 13 7.56 -9.13 -8.35
C TYR A 13 8.09 -7.88 -7.64
N LYS A 14 7.49 -7.49 -6.52
CA LYS A 14 7.99 -6.37 -5.73
C LYS A 14 9.33 -6.73 -5.09
N SER A 15 10.32 -5.85 -5.22
CA SER A 15 11.59 -5.97 -4.50
C SER A 15 11.64 -5.05 -3.28
N ASP A 16 11.08 -3.85 -3.41
CA ASP A 16 10.96 -2.83 -2.37
C ASP A 16 9.77 -1.92 -2.72
N GLU A 17 9.55 -0.84 -1.98
CA GLU A 17 8.43 0.08 -2.24
C GLU A 17 8.44 0.68 -3.66
N LEU A 18 9.64 0.98 -4.17
CA LEU A 18 9.92 1.75 -5.39
C LEU A 18 10.39 0.91 -6.58
N ASN A 19 10.61 -0.39 -6.43
CA ASN A 19 11.16 -1.21 -7.50
C ASN A 19 10.44 -2.55 -7.63
N PHE A 20 10.55 -3.12 -8.83
CA PHE A 20 10.04 -4.43 -9.16
C PHE A 20 11.07 -5.21 -9.98
N LYS A 21 11.10 -6.51 -9.76
CA LYS A 21 11.80 -7.49 -10.59
C LYS A 21 10.80 -8.06 -11.60
N THR A 22 11.23 -8.26 -12.83
CA THR A 22 10.37 -8.79 -13.90
C THR A 22 10.82 -10.16 -14.32
N SER A 23 9.86 -11.06 -14.59
CA SER A 23 10.17 -12.28 -15.33
C SER A 23 10.49 -11.99 -16.79
N LYS A 24 10.96 -13.02 -17.50
CA LYS A 24 11.06 -12.99 -18.96
C LYS A 24 9.66 -12.85 -19.57
N TRP A 25 9.60 -12.24 -20.76
CA TRP A 25 8.39 -12.17 -21.56
C TRP A 25 8.05 -13.55 -22.13
N THR A 26 6.78 -13.94 -22.01
CA THR A 26 6.21 -15.16 -22.60
C THR A 26 5.22 -14.77 -23.67
N GLU A 27 5.33 -15.36 -24.86
CA GLU A 27 4.40 -15.11 -25.96
C GLU A 27 3.03 -15.75 -25.69
N MET A 28 1.97 -15.01 -25.98
CA MET A 28 0.59 -15.48 -25.85
C MET A 28 0.10 -16.04 -27.17
N LYS A 29 -0.33 -17.29 -27.15
CA LYS A 29 -1.06 -17.92 -28.24
C LYS A 29 -2.56 -17.65 -28.09
N LYS A 30 -3.24 -17.66 -29.23
CA LYS A 30 -4.67 -17.40 -29.29
C LYS A 30 -5.47 -18.57 -28.70
N ASN A 31 -6.51 -18.25 -27.94
CA ASN A 31 -7.42 -19.21 -27.31
C ASN A 31 -6.74 -20.15 -26.28
N GLU A 32 -5.56 -19.79 -25.79
CA GLU A 32 -4.93 -20.48 -24.67
C GLU A 32 -5.25 -19.78 -23.35
N ILE A 33 -5.29 -20.57 -22.28
CA ILE A 33 -5.48 -20.09 -20.91
C ILE A 33 -4.13 -20.18 -20.20
N TYR A 34 -3.64 -19.04 -19.72
CA TYR A 34 -2.41 -18.95 -18.95
C TYR A 34 -2.75 -18.84 -17.46
N ARG A 35 -2.04 -19.61 -16.63
CA ARG A 35 -2.15 -19.56 -15.17
C ARG A 35 -0.79 -19.27 -14.59
N GLU A 36 -0.66 -18.10 -13.98
CA GLU A 36 0.59 -17.65 -13.37
C GLU A 36 0.42 -17.56 -11.86
N ASN A 37 1.51 -17.88 -11.15
CA ASN A 37 1.58 -17.86 -9.69
C ASN A 37 2.23 -16.55 -9.20
N CYS A 38 1.81 -15.41 -9.74
CA CYS A 38 2.28 -14.08 -9.35
C CYS A 38 1.12 -13.08 -9.26
N ASP A 39 1.15 -12.19 -8.27
CA ASP A 39 0.06 -11.25 -8.02
C ASP A 39 -0.14 -10.25 -9.17
N PHE A 40 0.92 -9.95 -9.90
CA PHE A 40 0.91 -8.92 -10.92
C PHE A 40 1.40 -9.44 -12.26
N ILE A 41 0.54 -9.35 -13.26
CA ILE A 41 0.83 -9.81 -14.61
C ILE A 41 0.74 -8.62 -15.56
N GLU A 42 1.88 -8.25 -16.16
CA GLU A 42 1.88 -7.28 -17.24
C GLU A 42 1.59 -7.99 -18.56
N THR A 43 0.58 -7.52 -19.28
CA THR A 43 0.30 -7.91 -20.66
C THR A 43 0.64 -6.77 -21.61
N HIS A 44 1.20 -7.12 -22.77
CA HIS A 44 1.56 -6.16 -23.82
C HIS A 44 1.28 -6.77 -25.19
N CYS A 45 0.37 -6.14 -25.93
CA CYS A 45 0.06 -6.49 -27.31
C CYS A 45 0.46 -5.38 -28.27
N ARG A 46 1.07 -5.77 -29.39
CA ARG A 46 1.50 -4.87 -30.46
C ARG A 46 0.93 -5.31 -31.80
N LYS A 47 0.68 -4.35 -32.68
CA LYS A 47 0.40 -4.57 -34.10
C LYS A 47 1.32 -3.64 -34.88
N GLU A 48 2.09 -4.18 -35.83
CA GLU A 48 3.01 -3.39 -36.68
C GLU A 48 3.90 -2.45 -35.82
N ASN A 49 4.51 -3.01 -34.76
CA ASN A 49 5.30 -2.28 -33.75
C ASN A 49 4.57 -1.23 -32.90
N LYS A 50 3.29 -0.92 -33.14
CA LYS A 50 2.50 -0.02 -32.30
C LYS A 50 1.86 -0.77 -31.14
N THR A 51 1.99 -0.25 -29.92
CA THR A 51 1.25 -0.78 -28.76
C THR A 51 -0.25 -0.59 -28.99
N THR A 52 -0.99 -1.70 -28.96
CA THR A 52 -2.45 -1.70 -29.10
C THR A 52 -3.14 -1.93 -27.78
N PHE A 53 -2.51 -2.69 -26.89
CA PHE A 53 -3.00 -2.98 -25.55
C PHE A 53 -1.80 -3.17 -24.62
N ARG A 54 -1.83 -2.56 -23.45
CA ARG A 54 -0.86 -2.80 -22.38
C ARG A 54 -1.57 -2.61 -21.05
N TYR A 55 -1.47 -3.58 -20.17
CA TYR A 55 -2.25 -3.58 -18.95
C TYR A 55 -1.56 -4.41 -17.86
N ILE A 56 -1.79 -4.04 -16.59
CA ILE A 56 -1.40 -4.85 -15.44
C ILE A 56 -2.66 -5.48 -14.87
N HIS A 57 -2.68 -6.81 -14.88
CA HIS A 57 -3.67 -7.59 -14.18
C HIS A 57 -3.19 -7.82 -12.76
N VAL A 58 -4.08 -7.58 -11.80
CA VAL A 58 -3.84 -7.80 -10.38
C VAL A 58 -4.66 -9.00 -9.93
N GLN A 59 -4.04 -9.90 -9.20
CA GLN A 59 -4.68 -11.01 -8.51
C GLN A 59 -4.00 -11.20 -7.14
N VAL A 60 -4.68 -11.91 -6.26
CA VAL A 60 -4.19 -12.24 -4.92
C VAL A 60 -4.03 -13.74 -4.85
N ILE A 61 -2.79 -14.24 -4.89
CA ILE A 61 -2.53 -15.68 -4.89
C ILE A 61 -2.11 -16.15 -3.51
N LYS A 62 -2.93 -17.01 -2.93
CA LYS A 62 -2.63 -17.65 -1.65
C LYS A 62 -1.29 -18.38 -1.71
N SER A 63 -0.35 -17.99 -0.84
CA SER A 63 0.92 -18.71 -0.65
C SER A 63 0.66 -20.16 -0.26
N THR A 64 1.37 -21.09 -0.90
CA THR A 64 1.34 -22.53 -0.58
C THR A 64 2.23 -22.87 0.62
N GLU A 65 3.19 -22.00 0.94
CA GLU A 65 4.17 -22.22 2.00
C GLU A 65 3.68 -21.72 3.36
N LYS A 66 2.80 -20.71 3.36
CA LYS A 66 2.26 -20.10 4.57
C LYS A 66 0.97 -20.78 5.03
N HIS A 67 0.96 -21.27 6.27
CA HIS A 67 -0.25 -21.73 6.93
C HIS A 67 -0.97 -20.55 7.57
N PHE A 68 -2.04 -20.09 6.94
CA PHE A 68 -2.77 -18.90 7.40
C PHE A 68 -3.61 -19.17 8.65
N GLN A 69 -3.62 -18.18 9.55
CA GLN A 69 -4.49 -18.14 10.70
C GLN A 69 -5.96 -18.07 10.25
N LYS A 70 -6.80 -18.92 10.86
CA LYS A 70 -8.24 -18.87 10.62
C LYS A 70 -8.85 -17.78 11.50
N GLU A 71 -9.90 -17.15 10.99
CA GLU A 71 -10.65 -16.18 11.76
C GLU A 71 -11.34 -16.84 12.95
N ASP A 72 -11.15 -16.24 14.13
CA ASP A 72 -11.78 -16.63 15.39
C ASP A 72 -11.92 -15.41 16.33
N GLU A 73 -12.46 -15.62 17.53
CA GLU A 73 -12.70 -14.53 18.49
C GLU A 73 -11.43 -13.78 18.92
N LEU A 74 -10.28 -14.46 18.95
CA LEU A 74 -8.98 -13.85 19.28
C LEU A 74 -8.26 -13.33 18.02
N HIS A 75 -8.66 -13.81 16.84
CA HIS A 75 -8.06 -13.46 15.56
C HIS A 75 -9.09 -12.93 14.53
N PRO A 76 -9.74 -11.79 14.79
CA PRO A 76 -10.74 -11.23 13.88
C PRO A 76 -10.09 -10.68 12.60
N SER A 77 -10.83 -10.72 11.50
CA SER A 77 -10.42 -10.02 10.27
C SER A 77 -10.40 -8.50 10.49
N VAL A 78 -9.31 -7.85 10.08
CA VAL A 78 -9.16 -6.38 10.20
C VAL A 78 -9.11 -5.75 8.82
N PHE A 79 -9.98 -4.76 8.59
CA PHE A 79 -10.00 -3.96 7.38
C PHE A 79 -9.76 -2.48 7.71
N LEU A 80 -8.70 -1.91 7.13
CA LEU A 80 -8.35 -0.50 7.29
C LEU A 80 -8.56 0.24 5.97
N LEU A 81 -9.43 1.25 5.98
CA LEU A 81 -9.66 2.15 4.85
C LEU A 81 -9.16 3.56 5.22
N LEU A 82 -8.16 4.05 4.49
CA LEU A 82 -7.54 5.35 4.72
C LEU A 82 -7.83 6.30 3.55
N PHE A 83 -8.19 7.56 3.86
CA PHE A 83 -8.49 8.59 2.87
C PHE A 83 -7.44 9.70 2.87
N ASP A 84 -6.69 9.83 1.78
CA ASP A 84 -5.75 10.93 1.53
C ASP A 84 -6.40 11.93 0.54
N SER A 85 -6.46 13.26 0.75
CA SER A 85 -6.14 14.11 1.92
C SER A 85 -7.45 14.63 2.53
N THR A 86 -8.23 13.75 3.16
CA THR A 86 -9.61 14.09 3.58
C THR A 86 -9.68 14.52 5.06
N SER A 87 -10.36 15.64 5.34
CA SER A 87 -10.71 16.03 6.71
C SER A 87 -12.02 15.40 7.17
N VAL A 88 -12.24 15.27 8.47
CA VAL A 88 -13.50 14.73 9.04
C VAL A 88 -14.71 15.49 8.52
N SER A 89 -14.65 16.82 8.47
CA SER A 89 -15.78 17.63 7.99
C SER A 89 -16.05 17.42 6.50
N SER A 90 -15.01 17.19 5.69
CA SER A 90 -15.17 16.85 4.27
C SER A 90 -15.75 15.44 4.09
N ALA A 91 -15.22 14.46 4.82
CA ALA A 91 -15.72 13.08 4.77
C ALA A 91 -17.21 13.02 5.14
N ILE A 92 -17.63 13.69 6.22
CA ILE A 92 -19.03 13.70 6.64
C ILE A 92 -19.97 14.20 5.53
N ARG A 93 -19.53 15.18 4.72
CA ARG A 93 -20.34 15.75 3.63
C ARG A 93 -20.25 14.97 2.32
N SER A 94 -19.11 14.36 2.03
CA SER A 94 -18.83 13.76 0.72
C SER A 94 -19.14 12.27 0.64
N ILE A 95 -19.06 11.54 1.76
CA ILE A 95 -19.32 10.08 1.82
C ILE A 95 -20.49 9.76 2.77
N VAL A 96 -21.60 10.49 2.60
CA VAL A 96 -22.80 10.39 3.47
C VAL A 96 -23.36 8.97 3.51
N GLU A 97 -23.53 8.34 2.34
CA GLU A 97 -24.07 6.97 2.25
C GLU A 97 -23.17 5.94 2.96
N THR A 98 -21.85 6.03 2.75
CA THR A 98 -20.89 5.18 3.47
C THR A 98 -21.01 5.36 4.98
N ASN A 99 -21.09 6.60 5.46
CA ASN A 99 -21.26 6.88 6.89
C ASN A 99 -22.59 6.34 7.44
N GLU A 100 -23.68 6.42 6.68
CA GLU A 100 -24.95 5.82 7.08
C GLU A 100 -24.85 4.30 7.18
N VAL A 101 -24.23 3.65 6.19
CA VAL A 101 -24.05 2.19 6.18
C VAL A 101 -23.21 1.74 7.37
N LEU A 102 -22.06 2.39 7.61
CA LEU A 102 -21.19 2.05 8.73
C LEU A 102 -21.92 2.18 10.07
N ARG A 103 -22.66 3.28 10.28
CA ARG A 103 -23.36 3.52 11.55
C ARG A 103 -24.58 2.63 11.76
N ARG A 104 -25.35 2.33 10.70
CA ARG A 104 -26.60 1.56 10.81
C ARG A 104 -26.39 0.04 10.74
N HIS A 105 -25.41 -0.42 9.97
CA HIS A 105 -25.23 -1.85 9.69
C HIS A 105 -24.01 -2.47 10.34
N TYR A 106 -23.00 -1.67 10.73
CA TYR A 106 -21.75 -2.17 11.29
C TYR A 106 -21.48 -1.66 12.71
N ASP A 107 -22.48 -1.07 13.36
CA ASP A 107 -22.39 -0.47 14.71
C ASP A 107 -21.16 0.44 14.88
N ALA A 108 -20.81 1.17 13.80
CA ALA A 108 -19.58 1.91 13.76
C ALA A 108 -19.61 3.12 14.71
N THR A 109 -18.57 3.23 15.54
CA THR A 109 -18.38 4.35 16.46
C THR A 109 -17.55 5.46 15.80
N THR A 110 -18.04 6.71 15.90
CA THR A 110 -17.32 7.89 15.38
C THR A 110 -16.49 8.54 16.48
N PHE A 111 -15.20 8.74 16.22
CA PHE A 111 -14.28 9.46 17.11
C PHE A 111 -14.13 10.93 16.68
N TYR A 112 -14.95 11.82 17.23
CA TYR A 112 -15.00 13.24 16.82
C TYR A 112 -13.72 14.04 17.08
N TYR A 113 -12.90 13.61 18.05
CA TYR A 113 -11.69 14.30 18.48
C TYR A 113 -10.41 13.53 18.11
N HIS A 114 -10.51 12.64 17.11
CA HIS A 114 -9.34 11.95 16.58
C HIS A 114 -8.53 12.89 15.70
N ASN A 115 -7.31 13.20 16.14
CA ASN A 115 -6.44 14.17 15.49
C ASN A 115 -5.32 13.47 14.73
N LYS A 116 -4.92 14.08 13.62
CA LYS A 116 -3.69 13.72 12.91
C LYS A 116 -2.48 14.12 13.75
N VAL A 117 -1.41 13.32 13.70
CA VAL A 117 -0.16 13.55 14.44
C VAL A 117 0.71 14.63 13.79
N GLY A 118 0.65 14.77 12.47
CA GLY A 118 1.47 15.74 11.76
C GLY A 118 0.88 16.24 10.44
N ILE A 119 1.60 17.16 9.81
CA ILE A 119 1.29 17.67 8.47
C ILE A 119 1.74 16.62 7.43
N ASN A 120 0.98 16.43 6.34
CA ASN A 120 1.19 15.42 5.29
C ASN A 120 0.98 13.97 5.74
N SER A 121 1.07 13.03 4.80
CA SER A 121 0.71 11.62 5.00
C SER A 121 1.76 10.88 5.85
N ARG A 122 3.06 11.15 5.63
CA ARG A 122 4.17 10.43 6.26
C ARG A 122 4.17 10.44 7.79
N PRO A 123 3.96 11.58 8.47
CA PRO A 123 3.88 11.58 9.93
C PRO A 123 2.75 10.74 10.50
N ASN A 124 1.62 10.76 9.81
CA ASN A 124 0.44 10.02 10.22
C ASN A 124 0.61 8.53 9.96
N ALA A 125 1.33 8.14 8.91
CA ALA A 125 1.68 6.74 8.64
C ALA A 125 2.55 6.13 9.75
N TYR A 126 3.60 6.83 10.21
CA TYR A 126 4.42 6.36 11.33
C TYR A 126 3.60 6.18 12.61
N ALA A 127 2.70 7.13 12.89
CA ALA A 127 1.83 7.02 14.06
C ALA A 127 0.84 5.85 13.96
N ILE A 128 0.20 5.66 12.80
CA ILE A 128 -0.78 4.59 12.57
C ILE A 128 -0.12 3.21 12.61
N PHE A 129 0.98 3.03 11.87
CA PHE A 129 1.53 1.70 11.64
C PHE A 129 2.64 1.33 12.61
N SER A 130 3.43 2.27 13.12
CA SER A 130 4.48 1.95 14.11
C SER A 130 4.08 2.30 15.54
N GLY A 131 3.06 3.14 15.74
CA GLY A 131 2.76 3.70 17.07
C GLY A 131 3.83 4.67 17.58
N LEU A 132 4.72 5.14 16.70
CA LEU A 132 5.94 5.89 17.04
C LEU A 132 5.96 7.28 16.36
N PHE A 133 6.76 8.19 16.93
CA PHE A 133 6.94 9.57 16.46
C PHE A 133 8.32 9.76 15.77
N ALA A 134 8.36 9.80 14.44
CA ALA A 134 9.55 9.91 13.57
C ALA A 134 10.10 11.29 13.08
N ASN A 135 10.51 12.30 13.86
CA ASN A 135 11.00 13.59 13.31
C ASN A 135 12.16 13.51 12.25
N TYR A 136 12.15 14.45 11.28
CA TYR A 136 13.24 14.78 10.34
C TYR A 136 13.98 16.04 10.77
N VAL A 137 15.32 16.00 10.79
CA VAL A 137 16.18 17.15 11.08
C VAL A 137 16.38 17.99 9.82
N LEU A 138 16.07 19.28 9.95
CA LEU A 138 16.20 20.33 8.93
C LEU A 138 17.61 20.40 8.34
N SER A 139 17.72 20.26 7.01
CA SER A 139 18.33 21.34 6.21
C SER A 139 17.80 21.29 4.77
N ASN A 140 17.11 22.38 4.42
CA ASN A 140 16.73 22.83 3.09
C ASN A 140 15.64 22.03 2.35
N PHE A 141 14.40 22.54 2.49
CA PHE A 141 13.15 22.17 1.83
C PHE A 141 12.56 20.78 2.24
N GLU A 142 11.24 20.76 2.52
CA GLU A 142 10.42 19.56 2.79
C GLU A 142 10.48 18.92 4.21
N GLY A 143 10.53 19.75 5.26
CA GLY A 143 10.42 19.27 6.64
C GLY A 143 9.01 18.78 7.03
N THR A 144 8.80 17.46 7.02
CA THR A 144 7.60 16.82 7.60
C THR A 144 7.79 16.70 9.11
N ARG A 145 7.31 17.69 9.88
CA ARG A 145 7.30 17.62 11.35
C ARG A 145 6.61 16.33 11.76
N ILE A 146 7.31 15.50 12.54
CA ILE A 146 6.62 14.71 13.54
C ILE A 146 7.17 15.06 14.91
N SER A 147 6.22 15.29 15.81
CA SER A 147 6.35 16.14 16.99
C SER A 147 7.67 15.92 17.73
N GLU A 148 8.53 16.95 17.73
CA GLU A 148 9.35 17.20 18.91
C GLU A 148 8.33 17.41 20.03
N LEU A 149 8.25 16.47 20.96
CA LEU A 149 7.48 16.69 22.17
C LEU A 149 8.07 17.93 22.84
N ASP A 150 7.22 18.86 23.23
CA ASP A 150 7.64 20.12 23.85
C ASP A 150 8.62 19.79 24.98
N LYS A 151 9.87 20.23 24.85
CA LYS A 151 10.94 19.94 25.81
C LYS A 151 10.60 20.44 27.22
N HIS A 152 9.73 21.44 27.34
CA HIS A 152 9.24 21.92 28.64
C HIS A 152 8.28 20.93 29.29
N LEU A 153 7.48 20.20 28.50
CA LEU A 153 6.52 19.21 28.97
C LEU A 153 7.13 17.80 29.03
N PHE A 154 8.11 17.51 28.18
CA PHE A 154 8.72 16.19 28.00
C PHE A 154 10.26 16.30 27.88
N PRO A 155 10.97 16.62 28.97
CA PRO A 155 12.40 16.91 28.95
C PRO A 155 13.27 15.73 28.47
N ASP A 156 12.79 14.49 28.62
CA ASP A 156 13.50 13.27 28.22
C ASP A 156 13.09 12.72 26.84
N LYS A 157 12.11 13.34 26.16
CA LYS A 157 11.54 12.83 24.89
C LYS A 157 11.53 13.85 23.75
N PHE A 158 12.51 14.75 23.73
CA PHE A 158 12.63 15.76 22.67
C PHE A 158 13.25 15.23 21.37
N GLN A 159 13.84 14.02 21.39
CA GLN A 159 14.48 13.42 20.22
C GLN A 159 13.50 12.53 19.44
N SER A 160 13.69 12.46 18.12
CA SER A 160 12.96 11.56 17.23
C SER A 160 13.15 10.10 17.64
N GLU A 161 12.07 9.33 17.66
CA GLU A 161 12.14 7.87 17.83
C GLU A 161 12.68 7.18 16.56
N TYR A 162 12.72 7.90 15.43
CA TYR A 162 13.22 7.44 14.12
C TYR A 162 14.15 8.47 13.46
N PRO A 163 15.40 8.61 13.94
CA PRO A 163 16.37 9.48 13.29
C PRO A 163 16.73 8.96 11.89
N ASP A 164 16.89 9.88 10.93
CA ASP A 164 17.20 9.56 9.52
C ASP A 164 16.18 8.64 8.83
N SER A 165 14.91 8.69 9.24
CA SER A 165 13.80 7.89 8.70
C SER A 165 13.66 7.93 7.17
N CYS A 166 14.22 8.94 6.52
CA CYS A 166 14.21 9.06 5.07
C CYS A 166 15.31 8.21 4.40
N LYS A 167 16.45 8.01 5.07
CA LYS A 167 17.64 7.31 4.56
C LYS A 167 17.75 5.86 5.00
N LYS A 168 17.11 5.46 6.11
CA LYS A 168 17.21 4.11 6.67
C LYS A 168 16.00 3.21 6.36
N GLY A 169 14.95 3.78 5.77
CA GLY A 169 13.69 3.08 5.53
C GLY A 169 12.92 2.77 6.82
N VAL A 170 11.69 2.31 6.66
CA VAL A 170 10.83 1.82 7.75
C VAL A 170 11.29 0.43 8.15
N ARG A 171 11.41 0.20 9.46
CA ARG A 171 11.70 -1.13 9.97
C ARG A 171 10.40 -1.93 10.04
N VAL A 172 10.24 -2.88 9.13
CA VAL A 172 8.99 -3.67 9.00
C VAL A 172 8.63 -4.32 10.34
N ASN A 173 9.61 -4.86 11.07
CA ASN A 173 9.39 -5.51 12.37
C ASN A 173 8.94 -4.57 13.51
N GLU A 174 8.91 -3.25 13.27
CA GLU A 174 8.41 -2.23 14.18
C GLU A 174 7.08 -1.65 13.67
N THR A 175 6.36 -2.39 12.83
CA THR A 175 5.04 -2.01 12.33
C THR A 175 3.98 -3.03 12.70
N ILE A 176 2.76 -2.58 12.94
CA ILE A 176 1.59 -3.41 13.22
C ILE A 176 1.29 -4.38 12.07
N THR A 177 1.64 -4.02 10.84
CA THR A 177 1.47 -4.92 9.68
C THR A 177 2.33 -6.16 9.82
N TYR A 178 3.55 -6.03 10.38
CA TYR A 178 4.39 -7.18 10.69
C TYR A 178 3.81 -8.05 11.79
N ASP A 179 3.15 -7.48 12.80
CA ASP A 179 2.51 -8.26 13.85
C ASP A 179 1.40 -9.16 13.29
N PHE A 180 0.62 -8.68 12.33
CA PHE A 180 -0.36 -9.49 11.60
C PHE A 180 0.31 -10.57 10.74
N VAL A 181 1.37 -10.22 10.00
CA VAL A 181 2.13 -11.18 9.17
C VAL A 181 2.70 -12.30 10.05
N LYS A 182 3.29 -11.95 11.19
CA LYS A 182 3.90 -12.88 12.16
C LYS A 182 2.86 -13.79 12.83
N GLN A 183 1.65 -13.29 13.03
CA GLN A 183 0.50 -14.08 13.49
C GLN A 183 -0.17 -14.88 12.36
N ASN A 184 0.47 -14.99 11.19
CA ASN A 184 -0.02 -15.75 10.04
C ASN A 184 -1.33 -15.25 9.43
N TYR A 185 -1.71 -13.99 9.63
CA TYR A 185 -2.83 -13.42 8.88
C TYR A 185 -2.53 -13.36 7.39
N ALA A 186 -3.57 -13.47 6.57
CA ALA A 186 -3.49 -13.07 5.17
C ALA A 186 -3.54 -11.55 5.11
N SER A 187 -2.46 -10.95 4.59
CA SER A 187 -2.26 -9.51 4.65
C SER A 187 -2.14 -8.90 3.25
N ILE A 188 -2.86 -7.80 3.03
CA ILE A 188 -2.80 -7.03 1.81
C ILE A 188 -2.78 -5.53 2.12
N ILE A 189 -1.91 -4.79 1.44
CA ILE A 189 -1.92 -3.33 1.44
C ILE A 189 -1.95 -2.85 0.00
N VAL A 190 -2.82 -1.89 -0.29
CA VAL A 190 -2.92 -1.22 -1.59
C VAL A 190 -2.91 0.29 -1.35
N GLU A 191 -2.06 1.01 -2.06
CA GLU A 191 -1.91 2.47 -1.97
C GLU A 191 -2.13 3.12 -3.34
N ASP A 192 -2.67 4.34 -3.36
CA ASP A 192 -3.09 5.06 -4.58
C ASP A 192 -1.93 5.74 -5.34
N TRP A 193 -0.88 6.18 -4.64
CA TRP A 193 0.20 6.94 -5.26
C TRP A 193 1.59 6.76 -4.62
N ILE A 194 2.25 7.85 -4.22
CA ILE A 194 3.53 7.81 -3.51
C ILE A 194 3.19 7.34 -2.10
N GLY A 195 3.76 6.18 -1.73
CA GLY A 195 3.46 5.50 -0.49
C GLY A 195 3.67 6.39 0.72
N ALA A 196 2.92 6.11 1.77
CA ALA A 196 2.86 7.01 2.90
C ALA A 196 4.25 7.22 3.55
N PHE A 197 5.16 6.24 3.45
CA PHE A 197 6.49 6.29 4.06
C PHE A 197 7.61 6.82 3.17
N ASN A 198 7.43 6.81 1.86
CA ASN A 198 8.48 7.11 0.90
C ASN A 198 8.37 8.54 0.31
N TRP A 199 7.28 9.27 0.58
CA TRP A 199 7.18 10.69 0.25
C TRP A 199 8.16 11.56 1.07
N PRO A 200 8.75 12.63 0.49
CA PRO A 200 8.80 12.96 -0.93
C PRO A 200 9.92 12.20 -1.68
N ASN A 201 11.05 11.93 -1.02
CA ASN A 201 12.22 11.24 -1.59
C ASN A 201 12.88 10.29 -0.57
N CYS A 202 12.04 9.57 0.18
CA CYS A 202 12.47 8.64 1.21
C CYS A 202 12.42 7.20 0.71
N ILE A 203 13.17 6.31 1.35
CA ILE A 203 13.23 4.90 0.95
C ILE A 203 11.88 4.19 1.15
N GLY A 204 11.18 4.50 2.25
CA GLY A 204 9.98 3.77 2.64
C GLY A 204 10.32 2.36 3.16
N TYR A 205 9.53 1.36 2.79
CA TYR A 205 9.78 -0.05 3.07
C TYR A 205 10.89 -0.63 2.20
N SER A 206 11.93 -1.17 2.84
CA SER A 206 13.03 -1.86 2.16
C SER A 206 12.59 -3.22 1.59
N ASP A 207 11.61 -3.87 2.22
CA ASP A 207 11.01 -5.13 1.81
C ASP A 207 9.48 -5.01 1.91
N PRO A 208 8.69 -5.70 1.07
CA PRO A 208 7.23 -5.65 1.13
C PRO A 208 6.69 -5.96 2.55
N PRO A 209 5.84 -5.10 3.14
CA PRO A 209 5.42 -5.23 4.54
C PRO A 209 4.31 -6.26 4.79
N THR A 210 3.78 -6.88 3.73
CA THR A 210 2.63 -7.81 3.76
C THR A 210 2.78 -8.89 2.69
N ASP A 211 1.93 -9.92 2.76
CA ASP A 211 1.92 -11.02 1.79
C ASP A 211 1.61 -10.52 0.37
N HIS A 212 0.73 -9.52 0.27
CA HIS A 212 0.32 -8.90 -0.99
C HIS A 212 0.48 -7.39 -0.93
N TYR A 213 1.45 -6.83 -1.68
CA TYR A 213 1.71 -5.39 -1.67
C TYR A 213 1.40 -4.73 -3.02
N GLY A 214 0.21 -4.14 -3.09
CA GLY A 214 -0.39 -3.48 -4.24
C GLY A 214 0.10 -2.05 -4.45
N ARG A 215 1.25 -1.89 -5.10
CA ARG A 215 1.75 -0.58 -5.54
C ARG A 215 2.35 -0.61 -6.93
N LEU A 216 1.53 -0.65 -7.97
CA LEU A 216 2.01 -0.71 -9.37
C LEU A 216 1.53 0.42 -10.28
N GLU A 217 0.62 1.26 -9.79
CA GLU A 217 -0.04 2.29 -10.58
C GLU A 217 0.95 3.32 -11.17
N GLN A 218 2.10 3.52 -10.53
CA GLN A 218 3.11 4.50 -10.96
C GLN A 218 3.93 4.11 -12.21
N TYR A 219 3.93 2.85 -12.66
CA TYR A 219 4.89 2.41 -13.70
C TYR A 219 4.30 2.29 -15.12
N LEU A 220 2.99 2.36 -15.28
CA LEU A 220 2.32 2.35 -16.58
C LEU A 220 1.33 3.51 -16.67
N PRO A 221 1.75 4.69 -17.17
CA PRO A 221 0.82 5.78 -17.44
C PRO A 221 -0.28 5.29 -18.38
N GLY A 222 -1.52 5.20 -17.86
CA GLY A 222 -2.73 4.82 -18.61
C GLY A 222 -3.34 3.44 -18.31
N SER A 223 -2.85 2.66 -17.35
CA SER A 223 -3.49 1.39 -16.96
C SER A 223 -4.35 1.53 -15.70
N ASN A 224 -5.68 1.59 -15.87
CA ASN A 224 -6.66 1.50 -14.77
C ASN A 224 -6.52 0.13 -14.08
N CYS A 225 -5.80 -0.02 -12.97
CA CYS A 225 -5.35 -1.33 -12.45
C CYS A 225 -6.36 -2.16 -11.64
N LEU A 226 -7.62 -1.75 -11.48
CA LEU A 226 -8.60 -2.52 -10.69
C LEU A 226 -9.74 -3.05 -11.55
N LYS A 227 -9.58 -4.31 -11.99
CA LYS A 227 -10.70 -5.25 -12.10
C LYS A 227 -10.35 -6.47 -11.26
N LEU A 228 -10.91 -6.53 -10.06
CA LEU A 228 -10.95 -7.78 -9.29
C LEU A 228 -11.68 -8.80 -10.17
N ALA A 229 -10.95 -9.84 -10.58
CA ALA A 229 -11.59 -10.97 -11.25
C ALA A 229 -12.36 -11.74 -10.18
N GLU A 230 -13.67 -11.52 -10.12
CA GLU A 230 -14.58 -12.41 -9.40
C GLU A 230 -14.42 -13.82 -9.97
N ARG A 231 -14.17 -14.79 -9.08
CA ARG A 231 -14.33 -16.22 -9.34
C ARG A 231 -15.52 -16.73 -8.54
#